data_AF-A0A2R5L242-F1
#
_entry.id   AF-A0A2R5L242-F1
#
_cell.length_a   1.000
_cell.length_b   1.000
_cell.length_c   1.000
_cell.angle_alpha   90.00
_cell.angle_beta   90.00
_cell.angle_gamma   90.00
#
_symmetry.space_group_name_H-M   'P 1'
#
loop_
_entity.id
_entity.type
_entity.pdbx_description
1 polymer ?
#
loop_
_entity_poly.entity_id
_entity_poly.type
_entity_poly.pdbx_seq_one_letter_code
_entity_poly.pdbx_strand_id
1 'polypeptide(L)'
;DFLNRLSSHSIEDEQRSENDQLPSSRSETVGNDNTHMEPQQSLGSSRGGRHVGGRGRSSYHSSGLNEHLFGTPELLGKGTRDSLKFEWQITIWSDCSQTCGYSGSPGGYQVRSTKCMVRVGNVSKSADAQLCEDAGLTAPLTIQDCGMKECPQWSVVEWSGCKTSRCFTLHYAYQRRKVTCETHTG
;
A
#
# COMPACT_ATOMS: atom_id res chain seq x y z
N ASP A 1 -12.94 17.64 8.49
CA ASP A 1 -12.47 18.65 7.51
C ASP A 1 -10.96 18.89 7.51
N PHE A 2 -10.16 17.82 7.34
CA PHE A 2 -8.71 17.95 7.12
C PHE A 2 -8.41 18.35 5.66
N LEU A 3 -9.24 17.89 4.72
CA LEU A 3 -9.18 18.24 3.30
C LEU A 3 -9.41 19.74 3.06
N ASN A 4 -10.31 20.38 3.81
CA ASN A 4 -10.57 21.83 3.69
C ASN A 4 -9.41 22.68 4.22
N ARG A 5 -8.57 22.17 5.13
CA ARG A 5 -7.38 22.90 5.60
C ARG A 5 -6.24 22.92 4.58
N LEU A 6 -6.23 22.01 3.62
CA LEU A 6 -5.25 21.98 2.54
C LEU A 6 -5.66 22.82 1.32
N SER A 7 -6.89 23.33 1.29
CA SER A 7 -7.54 23.94 0.12
C SER A 7 -6.94 25.25 -0.41
N SER A 8 -5.82 25.75 0.12
CA SER A 8 -5.16 26.95 -0.42
C SER A 8 -3.76 27.20 0.15
N HIS A 9 -2.94 26.15 0.26
CA HIS A 9 -1.51 26.39 0.48
C HIS A 9 -0.84 26.72 -0.86
N SER A 10 -0.62 28.02 -1.08
CA SER A 10 0.27 28.51 -2.14
C SER A 10 1.65 28.79 -1.54
N ILE A 11 2.70 28.25 -2.14
CA ILE A 11 4.09 28.57 -1.80
C ILE A 11 4.81 29.10 -3.04
N GLU A 12 5.88 29.86 -2.83
CA GLU A 12 6.76 30.33 -3.90
C GLU A 12 8.05 29.50 -3.85
N ASP A 13 8.32 28.75 -4.91
CA ASP A 13 9.62 28.11 -5.11
C ASP A 13 10.60 29.14 -5.70
N GLU A 14 11.86 29.12 -5.25
CA GLU A 14 12.95 29.96 -5.77
C GLU A 14 14.11 29.13 -6.31
N GLN A 15 14.59 29.48 -7.50
CA GLN A 15 15.82 28.90 -8.07
C GLN A 15 16.73 29.98 -8.66
N ARG A 16 18.02 29.68 -8.78
CA ARG A 16 19.02 30.56 -9.40
C ARG A 16 19.14 30.23 -10.89
N SER A 17 19.08 31.23 -11.76
CA SER A 17 19.34 31.09 -13.19
C SER A 17 20.36 32.11 -13.67
N GLU A 18 21.18 31.72 -14.65
CA GLU A 18 22.05 32.61 -15.43
C GLU A 18 21.29 33.15 -16.66
N ASN A 19 21.61 34.36 -17.10
CA ASN A 19 21.02 34.96 -18.30
C ASN A 19 21.90 34.68 -19.53
N ASP A 20 21.52 33.71 -20.36
CA ASP A 20 22.25 33.25 -21.56
C ASP A 20 22.33 34.28 -22.72
N GLN A 21 22.11 35.58 -22.47
CA GLN A 21 22.07 36.62 -23.50
C GLN A 21 23.35 37.45 -23.68
N LEU A 22 24.52 36.94 -23.25
CA LEU A 22 25.75 37.40 -23.89
C LEU A 22 25.91 36.66 -25.23
N PRO A 23 26.24 37.33 -26.34
CA PRO A 23 26.71 36.62 -27.51
C PRO A 23 27.99 35.89 -27.10
N SER A 24 27.92 34.56 -26.98
CA SER A 24 29.11 33.74 -26.82
C SER A 24 29.92 33.89 -28.10
N SER A 25 30.91 34.78 -28.09
CA SER A 25 32.00 34.75 -29.06
C SER A 25 32.91 33.57 -28.72
N ARG A 26 32.38 32.35 -28.82
CA ARG A 26 33.12 31.09 -28.94
C ARG A 26 32.29 30.16 -29.80
N SER A 27 32.68 30.11 -31.06
CA SER A 27 32.34 29.05 -32.00
C SER A 27 32.77 27.71 -31.42
N GLU A 28 31.81 26.96 -30.88
CA GLU A 28 31.95 25.53 -30.68
C GLU A 28 31.27 24.84 -31.85
N THR A 29 32.11 24.30 -32.73
CA THR A 29 31.69 23.36 -33.78
C THR A 29 30.95 22.20 -33.12
N VAL A 30 29.65 22.12 -33.37
CA VAL A 30 28.82 20.96 -33.05
C VAL A 30 29.31 19.80 -33.92
N GLY A 31 30.15 18.94 -33.32
CA GLY A 31 30.37 17.59 -33.81
C GLY A 31 29.13 16.77 -33.52
N ASN A 32 28.40 16.39 -34.57
CA ASN A 32 27.31 15.44 -34.46
C ASN A 32 27.86 14.07 -34.08
N ASP A 33 27.68 13.65 -32.84
CA ASP A 33 27.76 12.23 -32.47
C ASP A 33 26.39 11.76 -31.97
N ASN A 34 25.62 11.21 -32.90
CA ASN A 34 24.41 10.45 -32.62
C ASN A 34 24.83 9.15 -31.95
N THR A 35 24.78 9.09 -30.62
CA THR A 35 24.79 7.81 -29.91
C THR A 35 23.56 7.68 -29.02
N HIS A 36 22.64 6.88 -29.55
CA HIS A 36 21.48 6.29 -28.92
C HIS A 36 21.88 5.58 -27.62
N MET A 37 21.36 6.03 -26.46
CA MET A 37 21.49 5.27 -25.20
C MET A 37 20.26 4.40 -24.98
N GLU A 38 20.43 3.10 -25.27
CA GLU A 38 19.54 2.00 -24.90
C GLU A 38 19.83 1.57 -23.44
N PRO A 39 18.85 1.12 -22.63
CA PRO A 39 19.11 0.68 -21.26
C PRO A 39 19.70 -0.74 -21.24
N GLN A 40 20.97 -0.88 -20.85
CA GLN A 40 21.57 -2.20 -20.67
C GLN A 40 20.98 -2.92 -19.45
N GLN A 41 20.22 -3.99 -19.71
CA GLN A 41 19.84 -5.01 -18.74
C GLN A 41 21.06 -5.88 -18.42
N SER A 42 21.50 -5.89 -17.15
CA SER A 42 22.53 -6.80 -16.68
C SER A 42 21.92 -8.15 -16.26
N LEU A 43 21.82 -9.07 -17.23
CA LEU A 43 21.61 -10.49 -16.99
C LEU A 43 22.89 -11.13 -16.45
N GLY A 44 22.99 -11.26 -15.13
CA GLY A 44 24.02 -12.08 -14.47
C GLY A 44 23.59 -13.54 -14.39
N SER A 45 23.98 -14.35 -15.38
CA SER A 45 23.93 -15.81 -15.31
C SER A 45 25.20 -16.36 -14.64
N SER A 46 25.05 -17.02 -13.48
CA SER A 46 26.08 -17.92 -12.95
C SER A 46 25.53 -19.33 -12.82
N ARG A 47 26.20 -20.25 -13.54
CA ARG A 47 25.98 -21.69 -13.58
C ARG A 47 26.77 -22.40 -12.48
N GLY A 48 26.24 -23.54 -12.02
CA GLY A 48 26.98 -24.64 -11.35
C GLY A 48 26.59 -24.82 -9.88
N GLY A 49 26.29 -26.00 -9.35
CA GLY A 49 26.31 -27.35 -9.89
C GLY A 49 25.55 -28.32 -8.96
N ARG A 50 25.20 -29.49 -9.51
CA ARG A 50 24.56 -30.62 -8.85
C ARG A 50 25.46 -31.24 -7.77
N HIS A 51 24.87 -31.64 -6.64
CA HIS A 51 25.24 -32.86 -5.96
C HIS A 51 24.00 -33.67 -5.57
N VAL A 52 24.04 -34.95 -5.93
CA VAL A 52 23.11 -36.02 -5.59
C VAL A 52 23.65 -36.73 -4.36
N GLY A 53 22.76 -37.16 -3.45
CA GLY A 53 23.00 -38.31 -2.58
C GLY A 53 22.89 -38.02 -1.08
N GLY A 54 21.84 -38.57 -0.46
CA GLY A 54 21.73 -38.61 1.01
C GLY A 54 20.33 -38.92 1.49
N ARG A 55 19.86 -40.17 1.32
CA ARG A 55 18.70 -40.69 2.04
C ARG A 55 19.08 -40.83 3.53
N GLY A 56 18.85 -39.79 4.31
CA GLY A 56 18.80 -39.87 5.76
C GLY A 56 17.45 -40.46 6.18
N ARG A 57 17.41 -41.76 6.47
CA ARG A 57 16.29 -42.43 7.13
C ARG A 57 16.22 -41.85 8.55
N SER A 58 15.35 -40.87 8.78
CA SER A 58 15.05 -40.44 10.15
C SER A 58 14.22 -41.54 10.80
N SER A 59 14.84 -42.25 11.72
CA SER A 59 14.23 -43.28 12.55
C SER A 59 13.08 -42.63 13.34
N TYR A 60 11.84 -42.96 12.99
CA TYR A 60 10.69 -42.69 13.85
C TYR A 60 10.89 -43.49 15.14
N HIS A 61 11.37 -42.81 16.19
CA HIS A 61 11.31 -43.36 17.52
C HIS A 61 9.87 -43.20 18.00
N SER A 62 9.14 -44.32 18.01
CA SER A 62 7.83 -44.45 18.62
C SER A 62 8.03 -44.31 20.14
N SER A 63 7.67 -43.16 20.69
CA SER A 63 7.60 -42.97 22.12
C SER A 63 6.35 -42.19 22.47
N GLY A 64 5.39 -42.92 23.05
CA GLY A 64 4.48 -42.42 24.08
C GLY A 64 3.43 -41.44 23.62
N LEU A 65 2.20 -41.94 23.47
CA LEU A 65 0.98 -41.16 23.61
C LEU A 65 1.08 -40.30 24.89
N ASN A 66 1.13 -38.98 24.72
CA ASN A 66 0.80 -38.05 25.78
C ASN A 66 -0.53 -37.40 25.42
N GLU A 67 -1.61 -38.16 25.65
CA GLU A 67 -2.99 -37.65 25.60
C GLU A 67 -3.26 -36.72 26.78
N HIS A 68 -2.63 -35.54 26.78
CA HIS A 68 -2.98 -34.46 27.72
C HIS A 68 -2.85 -33.07 27.11
N LEU A 69 -3.14 -32.94 25.81
CA LEU A 69 -3.30 -31.65 25.14
C LEU A 69 -4.65 -31.50 24.43
N PHE A 70 -5.65 -32.29 24.82
CA PHE A 70 -7.04 -31.98 24.55
C PHE A 70 -7.58 -31.35 25.83
N GLY A 71 -7.74 -30.03 25.80
CA GLY A 71 -8.41 -29.29 26.87
C GLY A 71 -9.69 -30.02 27.26
N THR A 72 -9.99 -30.03 28.56
CA THR A 72 -11.21 -30.59 29.12
C THR A 72 -12.40 -30.26 28.20
N PRO A 73 -13.19 -31.27 27.77
CA PRO A 73 -14.31 -31.05 26.88
C PRO A 73 -15.45 -30.40 27.66
N GLU A 74 -15.32 -29.11 27.95
CA GLU A 74 -16.41 -28.30 28.50
C GLU A 74 -17.29 -27.81 27.33
N LEU A 75 -17.74 -28.81 26.57
CA LEU A 75 -18.35 -28.72 25.26
C LEU A 75 -19.85 -28.47 25.41
N LEU A 76 -20.26 -27.21 25.27
CA LEU A 76 -21.57 -26.82 24.74
C LEU A 76 -22.82 -27.53 25.30
N GLY A 77 -22.88 -27.84 26.60
CA GLY A 77 -24.06 -28.47 27.19
C GLY A 77 -24.38 -29.87 26.62
N LYS A 78 -25.43 -30.51 27.13
CA LYS A 78 -25.85 -31.85 26.67
C LYS A 78 -26.50 -31.74 25.28
N GLY A 79 -25.71 -31.87 24.21
CA GLY A 79 -26.20 -31.90 22.83
C GLY A 79 -25.51 -32.97 21.99
N THR A 80 -26.20 -33.50 20.98
CA THR A 80 -25.61 -34.40 19.98
C THR A 80 -24.92 -33.57 18.89
N ARG A 81 -24.02 -34.19 18.10
CA ARG A 81 -23.31 -33.50 17.01
C ARG A 81 -24.28 -32.83 16.02
N ASP A 82 -25.45 -33.43 15.78
CA ASP A 82 -26.48 -32.91 14.87
C ASP A 82 -27.20 -31.67 15.41
N SER A 83 -27.10 -31.40 16.72
CA SER A 83 -27.71 -30.24 17.37
C SER A 83 -26.84 -28.97 17.34
N LEU A 84 -25.60 -29.08 16.86
CA LEU A 84 -24.68 -27.95 16.73
C LEU A 84 -25.11 -27.05 15.57
N LYS A 85 -25.28 -25.75 15.86
CA LYS A 85 -25.51 -24.72 14.85
C LYS A 85 -24.35 -23.75 14.85
N PHE A 86 -23.74 -23.56 13.69
CA PHE A 86 -22.64 -22.62 13.49
C PHE A 86 -23.17 -21.32 12.89
N GLU A 87 -22.59 -20.19 13.28
CA GLU A 87 -22.91 -18.87 12.73
C GLU A 87 -21.66 -17.97 12.75
N TRP A 88 -21.53 -17.11 11.74
CA TRP A 88 -20.53 -16.06 11.74
C TRP A 88 -21.05 -14.83 12.47
N GLN A 89 -20.36 -14.43 13.53
CA GLN A 89 -20.55 -13.13 14.15
C GLN A 89 -19.57 -12.13 13.53
N ILE A 90 -20.06 -10.97 13.08
CA ILE A 90 -19.29 -9.98 12.33
C ILE A 90 -19.43 -8.62 13.01
N THR A 91 -18.34 -7.86 13.13
CA THR A 91 -18.39 -6.48 13.62
C THR A 91 -18.79 -5.50 12.52
N ILE A 92 -19.11 -4.26 12.91
CA ILE A 92 -19.15 -3.16 11.94
C ILE A 92 -17.76 -2.93 11.33
N TRP A 93 -17.74 -2.33 10.15
CA TRP A 93 -16.52 -1.85 9.52
C TRP A 93 -15.86 -0.76 10.37
N SER A 94 -14.53 -0.73 10.39
CA SER A 94 -13.75 0.38 10.92
C SER A 94 -14.01 1.64 10.11
N ASP A 95 -13.56 2.78 10.64
CA ASP A 95 -13.35 3.96 9.80
C ASP A 95 -12.38 3.66 8.66
N CYS A 96 -12.51 4.41 7.58
CA CYS A 96 -11.64 4.28 6.43
C CYS A 96 -10.22 4.73 6.79
N SER A 97 -9.21 3.91 6.47
CA SER A 97 -7.81 4.24 6.80
C SER A 97 -7.34 5.55 6.18
N GLN A 98 -7.92 5.94 5.05
CA GLN A 98 -7.63 7.19 4.35
C GLN A 98 -8.88 7.69 3.63
N THR A 99 -9.20 8.98 3.77
CA THR A 99 -10.44 9.55 3.21
C THR A 99 -10.34 9.95 1.74
N CYS A 100 -9.14 9.88 1.14
CA CYS A 100 -8.88 10.21 -0.26
C CYS A 100 -7.76 9.35 -0.85
N GLY A 101 -7.71 9.21 -2.18
CA GLY A 101 -6.73 8.44 -2.94
C GLY A 101 -6.19 9.16 -4.18
N TYR A 102 -5.40 8.45 -4.98
CA TYR A 102 -5.00 8.93 -6.31
C TYR A 102 -6.14 8.76 -7.32
N SER A 103 -6.11 9.52 -8.43
CA SER A 103 -7.16 9.44 -9.46
C SER A 103 -7.33 8.00 -9.96
N GLY A 104 -8.55 7.47 -9.85
CA GLY A 104 -8.88 6.10 -10.25
C GLY A 104 -8.48 4.99 -9.27
N SER A 105 -8.03 5.32 -8.05
CA SER A 105 -7.64 4.34 -7.02
C SER A 105 -8.39 4.57 -5.70
N PRO A 106 -8.72 3.52 -4.93
CA PRO A 106 -9.20 3.66 -3.56
C PRO A 106 -8.20 4.44 -2.70
N GLY A 107 -8.72 5.28 -1.81
CA GLY A 107 -7.89 6.02 -0.87
C GLY A 107 -7.33 5.15 0.23
N GLY A 108 -8.12 4.19 0.70
CA GLY A 108 -7.73 3.30 1.78
C GLY A 108 -8.62 2.08 1.88
N TYR A 109 -8.61 1.47 3.06
CA TYR A 109 -9.34 0.25 3.36
C TYR A 109 -10.04 0.36 4.73
N GLN A 110 -11.13 -0.39 4.87
CA GLN A 110 -11.81 -0.64 6.13
C GLN A 110 -11.60 -2.10 6.51
N VAL A 111 -11.47 -2.34 7.81
CA VAL A 111 -11.32 -3.69 8.38
C VAL A 111 -12.50 -4.00 9.29
N ARG A 112 -12.87 -5.27 9.37
CA ARG A 112 -13.83 -5.76 10.37
C ARG A 112 -13.39 -7.13 10.87
N SER A 113 -13.83 -7.47 12.07
CA SER A 113 -13.52 -8.75 12.70
C SER A 113 -14.66 -9.74 12.53
N THR A 114 -14.31 -11.01 12.36
CA THR A 114 -15.24 -12.14 12.28
C THR A 114 -14.92 -13.15 13.36
N LYS A 115 -15.95 -13.79 13.91
CA LYS A 115 -15.83 -14.81 14.94
C LYS A 115 -16.81 -15.94 14.66
N CYS A 116 -16.32 -17.17 14.64
CA CYS A 116 -17.19 -18.34 14.54
C CYS A 116 -17.86 -18.57 15.89
N MET A 117 -19.18 -18.69 15.88
CA MET A 117 -19.98 -18.98 17.05
C MET A 117 -20.69 -20.31 16.84
N VAL A 118 -20.68 -21.15 17.86
CA VAL A 118 -21.39 -22.43 17.89
C VAL A 118 -22.46 -22.39 18.98
N ARG A 119 -23.66 -22.81 18.62
CA ARG A 119 -24.84 -22.82 19.49
C ARG A 119 -25.34 -24.25 19.69
N VAL A 120 -25.70 -24.56 20.93
CA VAL A 120 -26.43 -25.78 21.32
C VAL A 120 -27.53 -25.36 22.30
N GLY A 121 -28.79 -25.54 21.90
CA GLY A 121 -29.93 -25.02 22.67
C GLY A 121 -29.79 -23.51 22.91
N ASN A 122 -29.76 -23.10 24.18
CA ASN A 122 -29.64 -21.70 24.58
C ASN A 122 -28.19 -21.24 24.84
N VAL A 123 -27.21 -22.13 24.68
CA VAL A 123 -25.79 -21.82 24.95
C VAL A 123 -25.10 -21.49 23.65
N SER A 124 -24.40 -20.36 23.61
CA SER A 124 -23.52 -19.95 22.51
C SER A 124 -22.09 -19.80 23.01
N LYS A 125 -21.11 -20.34 22.27
CA LYS A 125 -19.68 -20.20 22.57
C LYS A 125 -18.90 -19.85 21.30
N SER A 126 -17.74 -19.23 21.50
CA SER A 126 -16.76 -19.07 20.42
C SER A 126 -16.21 -20.42 19.99
N ALA A 127 -16.06 -20.59 18.69
CA ALA A 127 -15.38 -21.71 18.05
C ALA A 127 -14.21 -21.21 17.19
N ASP A 128 -13.39 -22.16 16.74
CA ASP A 128 -12.40 -21.90 15.69
C ASP A 128 -13.11 -21.54 14.37
N ALA A 129 -12.50 -20.65 13.58
CA ALA A 129 -12.99 -20.25 12.27
C ALA A 129 -13.25 -21.45 11.34
N GLN A 130 -12.36 -22.45 11.38
CA GLN A 130 -12.45 -23.64 10.54
C GLN A 130 -13.72 -24.44 10.78
N LEU A 131 -14.29 -24.42 12.00
CA LEU A 131 -15.54 -25.13 12.28
C LEU A 131 -16.75 -24.53 11.54
N CYS A 132 -16.77 -23.22 11.32
CA CYS A 132 -17.80 -22.57 10.52
C CYS A 132 -17.62 -22.90 9.02
N GLU A 133 -16.38 -22.95 8.54
CA GLU A 133 -16.06 -23.33 7.17
C GLU A 133 -16.40 -24.81 6.89
N ASP A 134 -16.05 -25.71 7.81
CA ASP A 134 -16.38 -27.14 7.77
C ASP A 134 -17.89 -27.39 7.83
N ALA A 135 -18.64 -26.49 8.50
CA ALA A 135 -20.10 -26.48 8.49
C ALA A 135 -20.70 -25.96 7.17
N GLY A 136 -19.86 -25.62 6.18
CA GLY A 136 -20.26 -25.13 4.87
C GLY A 136 -20.60 -23.64 4.84
N LEU A 137 -20.27 -22.87 5.88
CA LEU A 137 -20.51 -21.43 5.91
C LEU A 137 -19.37 -20.69 5.23
N THR A 138 -19.71 -19.80 4.29
CA THR A 138 -18.72 -18.95 3.62
C THR A 138 -18.14 -17.92 4.59
N ALA A 139 -16.81 -17.85 4.67
CA ALA A 139 -16.11 -16.85 5.47
C ALA A 139 -16.44 -15.42 4.99
N PRO A 140 -16.87 -14.51 5.87
CA PRO A 140 -17.17 -13.15 5.49
C PRO A 140 -15.90 -12.37 5.12
N LEU A 141 -16.02 -11.42 4.19
CA LEU A 141 -14.93 -10.50 3.85
C LEU A 141 -14.49 -9.70 5.09
N THR A 142 -13.19 -9.59 5.36
CA THR A 142 -12.65 -8.87 6.53
C THR A 142 -11.99 -7.54 6.19
N ILE A 143 -11.76 -7.26 4.90
CA ILE A 143 -11.13 -6.05 4.38
C ILE A 143 -11.90 -5.57 3.15
N GLN A 144 -12.22 -4.29 3.07
CA GLN A 144 -12.84 -3.68 1.88
C GLN A 144 -12.23 -2.33 1.54
N ASP A 145 -12.28 -1.93 0.27
CA ASP A 145 -11.82 -0.63 -0.20
C ASP A 145 -12.75 0.51 0.22
N CYS A 146 -12.18 1.69 0.46
CA CYS A 146 -12.91 2.91 0.81
C CYS A 146 -12.14 4.17 0.37
N GLY A 147 -12.74 5.35 0.57
CA GLY A 147 -12.03 6.62 0.32
C GLY A 147 -11.89 6.97 -1.17
N MET A 148 -12.96 6.81 -1.97
CA MET A 148 -12.96 7.01 -3.43
C MET A 148 -12.83 8.48 -3.90
N LYS A 149 -12.50 9.41 -3.00
CA LYS A 149 -12.32 10.82 -3.34
C LYS A 149 -10.86 11.05 -3.71
N GLU A 150 -10.59 11.88 -4.71
CA GLU A 150 -9.21 12.22 -5.04
C GLU A 150 -8.59 13.15 -3.99
N CYS A 151 -7.35 12.89 -3.60
CA CYS A 151 -6.61 13.77 -2.70
C CYS A 151 -6.23 15.06 -3.43
N PRO A 152 -6.08 16.19 -2.69
CA PRO A 152 -5.47 17.39 -3.24
C PRO A 152 -4.12 17.09 -3.89
N GLN A 153 -3.86 17.68 -5.05
CA GLN A 153 -2.61 17.52 -5.79
C GLN A 153 -1.89 18.85 -5.92
N TRP A 154 -0.56 18.79 -5.99
CA TRP A 154 0.26 19.97 -6.24
C TRP A 154 0.23 20.32 -7.72
N SER A 155 -0.22 21.54 -8.03
CA SER A 155 -0.07 22.16 -9.34
C SER A 155 1.05 23.20 -9.31
N VAL A 156 1.79 23.31 -10.41
CA VAL A 156 2.89 24.27 -10.56
C VAL A 156 2.65 25.13 -11.79
N VAL A 157 2.95 26.43 -11.68
CA VAL A 157 2.97 27.32 -12.85
C VAL A 157 4.38 27.42 -13.43
N GLU A 158 4.48 28.00 -14.63
CA GLU A 158 5.76 28.29 -15.26
C GLU A 158 6.64 29.22 -14.41
N TRP A 159 7.95 29.01 -14.50
CA TRP A 159 8.94 29.88 -13.86
C TRP A 159 8.86 31.31 -14.41
N SER A 160 9.07 32.30 -13.54
CA SER A 160 9.29 33.67 -13.98
C SER A 160 10.49 33.73 -14.92
N GLY A 161 10.39 34.49 -16.01
CA GLY A 161 11.49 34.62 -16.97
C GLY A 161 12.75 35.20 -16.31
N CYS A 162 13.92 34.63 -16.60
CA CYS A 162 15.19 35.12 -16.05
C CYS A 162 15.41 36.61 -16.40
N LYS A 163 15.10 37.02 -17.64
CA LYS A 163 15.26 38.40 -18.12
C LYS A 163 14.34 39.40 -17.45
N THR A 164 13.15 38.96 -17.04
CA THR A 164 12.15 39.80 -16.36
C THR A 164 12.32 39.79 -14.85
N SER A 165 13.19 38.91 -14.33
CA SER A 165 13.43 38.76 -12.91
C SER A 165 14.54 39.70 -12.42
N ARG A 166 14.48 40.11 -11.16
CA ARG A 166 15.47 41.01 -10.58
C ARG A 166 16.80 40.30 -10.40
N CYS A 167 17.86 40.86 -11.00
CA CYS A 167 19.22 40.36 -10.78
C CYS A 167 19.65 40.57 -9.32
N PHE A 168 20.31 39.58 -8.74
CA PHE A 168 20.92 39.69 -7.41
C PHE A 168 22.46 39.67 -7.47
N THR A 169 23.04 39.22 -8.59
CA THR A 169 24.45 39.36 -8.94
C THR A 169 24.61 39.42 -10.46
N LEU A 170 25.82 39.71 -10.97
CA LEU A 170 26.05 39.88 -12.41
C LEU A 170 25.66 38.60 -13.18
N HIS A 171 24.76 38.75 -14.15
CA HIS A 171 24.20 37.67 -14.96
C HIS A 171 23.30 36.66 -14.24
N TYR A 172 23.03 36.80 -12.94
CA TYR A 172 22.17 35.88 -12.21
C TYR A 172 20.94 36.56 -11.61
N ALA A 173 19.78 35.91 -11.77
CA ALA A 173 18.52 36.31 -11.17
C ALA A 173 17.88 35.12 -10.43
N TYR A 174 17.01 35.43 -9.47
CA TYR A 174 16.11 34.44 -8.88
C TYR A 174 14.88 34.31 -9.77
N GLN A 175 14.55 33.08 -10.15
CA GLN A 175 13.27 32.77 -10.74
C GLN A 175 12.33 32.26 -9.66
N ARG A 176 11.08 32.69 -9.75
CA ARG A 176 9.99 32.29 -8.86
C ARG A 176 8.90 31.60 -9.64
N ARG A 177 8.25 30.63 -9.02
CA ARG A 177 6.98 30.09 -9.52
C ARG A 177 6.04 29.86 -8.36
N LYS A 178 4.74 29.96 -8.66
CA LYS A 178 3.68 29.59 -7.73
C LYS A 178 3.46 28.09 -7.75
N VAL A 179 3.40 27.48 -6.58
CA VAL A 179 3.01 26.09 -6.36
C VAL A 179 1.74 26.09 -5.53
N THR A 180 0.67 25.48 -6.02
CA THR A 180 -0.66 25.49 -5.39
C THR A 180 -1.10 24.08 -5.08
N CYS A 181 -1.61 23.85 -3.86
CA CYS A 181 -2.31 22.60 -3.54
C CYS A 181 -3.79 22.77 -3.91
N GLU A 182 -4.27 21.97 -4.87
CA GLU A 182 -5.61 22.09 -5.44
C GLU A 182 -6.40 20.79 -5.26
N THR A 183 -7.66 20.92 -4.85
CA THR A 183 -8.63 19.82 -4.83
C THR A 183 -9.31 19.70 -6.18
N HIS A 184 -9.60 18.48 -6.65
CA HIS A 184 -10.37 18.23 -7.89
C HIS A 184 -11.81 18.75 -7.88
N THR A 185 -12.32 19.18 -6.72
CA THR A 185 -13.59 19.92 -6.64
C THR A 185 -13.32 21.38 -6.98
N GLY A 186 -13.61 21.75 -8.24
CA GLY A 186 -13.78 23.14 -8.64
C GLY A 186 -14.90 23.84 -7.88
#